data_AF-A0A7L4LK75-F1
#
_entry.id   AF-A0A7L4LK75-F1
#
_cell.length_a   1.000
_cell.length_b   1.000
_cell.length_c   1.000
_cell.angle_alpha   90.00
_cell.angle_beta   90.00
_cell.angle_gamma   90.00
#
_symmetry.space_group_name_H-M   'P 1'
#
loop_
_entity.id
_entity.type
_entity.pdbx_description
1 polymer ?
#
loop_
_entity_poly.entity_id
_entity_poly.type
_entity_poly.pdbx_seq_one_letter_code
_entity_poly.pdbx_strand_id
1 'polypeptide(L)'
;PKPPRHKRLSHLFHRASATSATSAAPQGGRWASEKKLAELRDPSGDLLGSGGGATPNPQQPPCILKIFGGAISRGANYKSVLATPRSSARQLVREALERYGLNPDDF
;
A
#
# COMPACT_ATOMS: atom_id res chain seq x y z
N PRO A 1 14.09 6.65 47.10
CA PRO A 1 14.26 6.20 45.68
C PRO A 1 12.91 6.20 44.93
N LYS A 2 12.72 7.13 43.97
CA LYS A 2 11.51 7.18 43.13
C LYS A 2 11.75 6.36 41.84
N PRO A 3 10.81 5.49 41.42
CA PRO A 3 10.97 4.67 40.22
C PRO A 3 10.92 5.49 38.92
N PRO A 4 11.52 5.01 37.81
CA PRO A 4 11.63 5.76 36.57
C PRO A 4 10.25 5.94 35.93
N ARG A 5 9.91 7.20 35.63
CA ARG A 5 8.66 7.54 34.93
C ARG A 5 8.81 7.23 33.45
N HIS A 6 8.28 6.09 33.03
CA HIS A 6 8.16 5.74 31.62
C HIS A 6 7.48 6.89 30.85
N LYS A 7 8.08 7.34 29.74
CA LYS A 7 7.51 8.39 28.89
C LYS A 7 6.26 7.84 28.22
N ARG A 8 5.08 8.22 28.70
CA ARG A 8 3.81 7.86 28.05
C ARG A 8 3.70 8.66 26.74
N LEU A 9 3.71 7.95 25.60
CA LEU A 9 3.49 8.52 24.26
C LEU A 9 2.05 9.04 24.04
N SER A 10 1.31 9.33 25.11
CA SER A 10 -0.11 9.65 25.08
C SER A 10 -0.43 11.03 24.47
N HIS A 11 0.58 11.87 24.23
CA HIS A 11 0.36 13.22 23.69
C HIS A 11 0.55 13.37 22.18
N LEU A 12 0.91 12.31 21.45
CA LEU A 12 1.21 12.43 20.01
C LEU A 12 -0.05 12.72 19.14
N PHE A 13 -1.25 12.59 19.69
CA PHE A 13 -2.49 12.69 18.93
C PHE A 13 -3.51 13.70 19.48
N HIS A 14 -3.09 14.74 20.20
CA HIS A 14 -4.01 15.83 20.54
C HIS A 14 -4.21 16.76 19.34
N ARG A 15 -5.27 16.44 18.60
CA ARG A 15 -5.95 17.27 17.61
C ARG A 15 -6.26 18.65 18.20
N ALA A 16 -5.91 19.69 17.44
CA ALA A 16 -6.24 21.08 17.74
C ALA A 16 -7.76 21.27 18.00
N SER A 17 -8.04 22.19 18.92
CA SER A 17 -9.35 22.50 19.52
C SER A 17 -10.15 23.53 18.71
N ALA A 18 -11.48 23.50 18.96
CA ALA A 18 -12.52 24.49 18.64
C ALA A 18 -13.08 24.40 17.20
N THR A 19 -14.39 24.37 16.92
CA THR A 19 -15.59 24.93 17.58
C THR A 19 -16.86 24.10 17.22
N SER A 20 -17.94 24.39 17.93
CA SER A 20 -19.26 23.73 17.99
C SER A 20 -20.09 23.62 16.70
N ALA A 21 -20.96 22.58 16.67
CA ALA A 21 -22.10 22.31 15.77
C ALA A 21 -21.73 22.02 14.30
N THR A 22 -22.05 20.89 13.67
CA THR A 22 -23.26 20.05 13.62
C THR A 22 -22.88 18.60 13.27
N SER A 23 -23.78 17.67 13.52
CA SER A 23 -23.66 16.22 13.37
C SER A 23 -23.18 15.72 12.01
N ALA A 24 -22.05 15.02 11.98
CA ALA A 24 -21.76 13.92 11.06
C ALA A 24 -20.63 13.04 11.64
N ALA A 25 -20.77 11.72 11.49
CA ALA A 25 -20.01 10.64 12.12
C ALA A 25 -18.48 10.84 12.27
N PRO A 26 -17.84 10.26 13.31
CA PRO A 26 -16.38 10.28 13.41
C PRO A 26 -15.79 9.33 12.36
N GLN A 27 -15.44 9.88 11.20
CA GLN A 27 -14.57 9.22 10.24
C GLN A 27 -13.20 9.07 10.91
N GLY A 28 -12.96 7.86 11.45
CA GLY A 28 -11.66 7.44 11.95
C GLY A 28 -10.59 7.82 10.93
N GLY A 29 -9.48 8.39 11.42
CA GLY A 29 -8.47 9.06 10.62
C GLY A 29 -8.01 8.21 9.43
N ARG A 30 -8.61 8.46 8.28
CA ARG A 30 -8.18 7.94 7.00
C ARG A 30 -6.84 8.57 6.71
N TRP A 31 -5.83 7.73 6.50
CA TRP A 31 -4.49 8.17 6.13
C TRP A 31 -4.62 9.20 5.01
N ALA A 32 -3.91 10.32 5.09
CA ALA A 32 -4.05 11.41 4.12
C ALA A 32 -3.78 10.97 2.65
N SER A 33 -3.18 9.78 2.47
CA SER A 33 -2.97 9.07 1.20
C SER A 33 -4.26 8.54 0.55
N GLU A 34 -5.30 8.20 1.32
CA GLU A 34 -6.51 7.56 0.77
C GLU A 34 -7.34 8.50 -0.12
N LYS A 35 -7.25 9.81 0.14
CA LYS A 35 -7.85 10.86 -0.72
C LYS A 35 -7.06 11.11 -2.01
N LYS A 36 -5.76 10.77 -2.03
CA LYS A 36 -4.93 10.86 -3.23
C LYS A 36 -5.15 9.70 -4.20
N LEU A 37 -5.66 8.57 -3.72
CA LEU A 37 -6.05 7.42 -4.56
C LEU A 37 -7.37 7.65 -5.30
N ALA A 38 -8.31 8.42 -4.73
CA ALA A 38 -9.57 8.73 -5.38
C ALA A 38 -9.40 9.67 -6.58
N GLU A 39 -8.47 10.64 -6.49
CA GLU A 39 -8.15 11.57 -7.59
C GLU A 39 -7.28 10.95 -8.68
N LEU A 40 -6.56 9.86 -8.39
CA LEU A 40 -5.73 9.13 -9.36
C LEU A 40 -6.50 8.02 -10.09
N ARG A 41 -7.77 7.78 -9.72
CA ARG A 41 -8.67 6.91 -10.47
C ARG A 41 -9.31 7.73 -11.59
N ASP A 42 -8.51 8.05 -12.59
CA ASP A 42 -9.05 8.54 -13.85
C ASP A 42 -9.85 7.39 -14.51
N PRO A 43 -11.13 7.58 -14.86
CA PRO A 43 -11.91 6.58 -15.58
C PRO A 43 -11.60 6.70 -17.08
N SER A 44 -10.34 6.54 -17.47
CA SER A 44 -10.01 6.23 -18.86
C SER A 44 -9.89 4.72 -18.96
N GLY A 45 -11.07 4.10 -19.02
CA GLY A 45 -11.20 2.72 -19.41
C GLY A 45 -10.68 2.55 -20.82
N ASP A 46 -9.48 2.00 -20.94
CA ASP A 46 -9.01 1.37 -22.18
C ASP A 46 -8.04 0.21 -21.89
N LEU A 47 -8.18 -0.45 -20.74
CA LEU A 47 -7.48 -1.70 -20.43
C LEU A 47 -8.09 -2.93 -21.15
N LEU A 48 -9.12 -2.74 -21.99
CA LEU A 48 -9.79 -3.81 -22.74
C LEU A 48 -10.16 -3.38 -24.18
N GLY A 49 -9.27 -2.64 -24.84
CA GLY A 49 -9.41 -2.23 -26.24
C GLY A 49 -8.45 -2.95 -27.17
N SER A 50 -8.90 -4.07 -27.76
CA SER A 50 -8.39 -4.70 -28.97
C SER A 50 -7.02 -5.42 -28.92
N GLY A 51 -7.02 -6.69 -29.32
CA GLY A 51 -5.82 -7.50 -29.44
C GLY A 51 -4.82 -6.92 -30.44
N GLY A 52 -3.56 -6.80 -30.02
CA GLY A 52 -2.45 -6.42 -30.90
C GLY A 52 -1.38 -5.62 -30.17
N GLY A 53 -0.45 -6.32 -29.49
CA GLY A 53 0.87 -5.81 -29.07
C GLY A 53 0.92 -4.38 -28.52
N ALA A 54 0.49 -4.18 -27.27
CA ALA A 54 0.72 -2.91 -26.59
C ALA A 54 2.23 -2.70 -26.37
N THR A 55 2.81 -1.72 -27.07
CA THR A 55 4.15 -1.22 -26.73
C THR A 55 4.12 -0.73 -25.28
N PRO A 56 5.12 -1.07 -24.45
CA PRO A 56 5.13 -0.66 -23.06
C PRO A 56 5.17 0.87 -23.01
N ASN A 57 4.06 1.51 -22.61
CA ASN A 57 4.02 2.96 -22.45
C ASN A 57 4.88 3.34 -21.23
N PRO A 58 6.04 3.98 -21.40
CA PRO A 58 6.93 4.33 -20.30
C PRO A 58 6.36 5.42 -19.38
N GLN A 59 5.20 6.01 -19.72
CA GLN A 59 4.59 7.09 -18.95
C GLN A 59 3.76 6.62 -17.75
N GLN A 60 3.52 5.32 -17.58
CA GLN A 60 2.78 4.89 -16.41
C GLN A 60 3.62 5.06 -15.13
N PRO A 61 3.08 5.70 -14.07
CA PRO A 61 3.80 5.89 -12.83
C PRO A 61 4.00 4.55 -12.10
N PRO A 62 5.06 4.40 -11.29
CA PRO A 62 5.23 3.22 -10.46
C PRO A 62 4.10 3.08 -9.42
N CYS A 63 3.78 1.84 -9.05
CA CYS A 63 2.72 1.52 -8.09
C CYS A 63 3.19 0.50 -7.03
N ILE A 64 2.38 0.30 -5.99
CA ILE A 64 2.65 -0.68 -4.92
C ILE A 64 1.64 -1.83 -5.02
N LEU A 65 2.15 -3.05 -5.16
CA LEU A 65 1.37 -4.27 -5.15
C LEU A 65 1.28 -4.84 -3.73
N LYS A 66 0.09 -5.27 -3.33
CA LYS A 66 -0.16 -6.01 -2.09
C LYS A 66 -0.16 -7.50 -2.40
N ILE A 67 0.92 -8.20 -2.06
CA ILE A 67 1.05 -9.64 -2.29
C ILE A 67 0.70 -10.37 -1.01
N PHE A 68 -0.19 -11.38 -1.11
CA PHE A 68 -0.62 -12.19 0.02
C PHE A 68 0.20 -13.48 0.09
N GLY A 69 0.71 -13.81 1.27
CA GLY A 69 1.52 -14.99 1.51
C GLY A 69 0.74 -16.19 2.05
N GLY A 70 -0.59 -16.17 1.97
CA GLY A 70 -1.42 -17.22 2.57
C GLY A 70 -1.12 -18.64 2.07
N ALA A 71 -0.63 -18.77 0.84
CA ALA A 71 -0.18 -20.04 0.26
C ALA A 71 1.27 -20.41 0.64
N ILE A 72 2.06 -19.46 1.16
CA ILE A 72 3.45 -19.68 1.60
C ILE A 72 3.47 -20.20 3.02
N SER A 73 2.78 -19.52 3.95
CA SER A 73 2.63 -19.98 5.32
C SER A 73 1.33 -19.49 5.94
N ARG A 74 0.75 -20.34 6.81
CA ARG A 74 -0.49 -20.00 7.50
C ARG A 74 -0.28 -18.76 8.38
N GLY A 75 -1.13 -17.75 8.19
CA GLY A 75 -1.04 -16.49 8.93
C GLY A 75 0.02 -15.51 8.38
N ALA A 76 0.63 -15.78 7.23
CA ALA A 76 1.53 -14.83 6.58
C ALA A 76 0.82 -13.51 6.28
N ASN A 77 1.41 -12.41 6.76
CA ASN A 77 0.96 -11.07 6.43
C ASN A 77 1.26 -10.73 4.97
N TYR A 78 0.56 -9.76 4.41
CA TYR A 78 0.88 -9.26 3.07
C TYR A 78 2.25 -8.56 3.06
N LYS A 79 2.90 -8.53 1.89
CA LYS A 79 4.11 -7.73 1.64
C LYS A 79 3.86 -6.79 0.46
N SER A 80 4.37 -5.57 0.59
CA SER A 80 4.32 -4.57 -0.48
C SER A 80 5.47 -4.80 -1.47
N VAL A 81 5.19 -4.84 -2.77
CA VAL A 81 6.19 -4.88 -3.85
C VAL A 81 6.05 -3.64 -4.73
N LEU A 82 7.17 -3.03 -5.12
CA LEU A 82 7.16 -1.91 -6.06
C LEU A 82 7.04 -2.45 -7.48
N ALA A 83 6.01 -2.02 -8.21
CA ALA A 83 5.83 -2.38 -9.62
C ALA A 83 6.03 -1.15 -10.51
N THR A 84 6.73 -1.36 -11.61
CA THR A 84 6.93 -0.37 -12.67
C THR A 84 6.35 -0.94 -13.98
N PRO A 85 6.09 -0.11 -15.00
CA PRO A 85 5.59 -0.60 -16.29
C PRO A 85 6.55 -1.57 -17.00
N ARG A 86 7.83 -1.58 -16.59
CA ARG A 86 8.87 -2.47 -17.12
C ARG A 86 9.10 -3.71 -16.26
N SER A 87 8.42 -3.83 -15.13
CA SER A 87 8.56 -4.98 -14.23
C SER A 87 7.89 -6.20 -14.83
N SER A 88 8.66 -7.27 -15.06
CA SER A 88 8.11 -8.56 -15.45
C SER A 88 7.52 -9.32 -14.26
N ALA A 89 6.59 -10.24 -14.53
CA ALA A 89 6.03 -11.11 -13.50
C ALA A 89 7.11 -11.87 -12.71
N ARG A 90 8.15 -12.38 -13.40
CA ARG A 90 9.28 -13.08 -12.76
C ARG A 90 10.04 -12.20 -11.76
N GLN A 91 10.27 -10.94 -12.12
CA GLN A 91 10.94 -9.99 -11.21
C GLN A 91 10.07 -9.68 -9.99
N LEU A 92 8.76 -9.48 -10.19
CA LEU A 92 7.82 -9.23 -9.09
C LEU A 92 7.70 -10.42 -8.14
N VAL A 93 7.68 -11.64 -8.67
CA VAL A 93 7.66 -12.87 -7.86
C VAL A 93 8.95 -13.02 -7.07
N ARG A 94 10.12 -12.82 -7.70
CA ARG A 94 11.42 -12.85 -7.02
C ARG A 94 11.44 -11.89 -5.82
N GLU A 95 11.06 -10.63 -6.04
CA GLU A 95 11.03 -9.61 -4.99
C GLU A 95 10.02 -9.96 -3.87
N ALA A 96 8.91 -10.62 -4.22
CA ALA A 96 7.96 -11.11 -3.25
C ALA A 96 8.55 -12.22 -2.36
N LEU A 97 9.18 -13.23 -2.99
CA LEU A 97 9.79 -14.37 -2.30
C LEU A 97 10.89 -13.89 -1.34
N GLU A 98 11.76 -12.99 -1.77
CA GLU A 98 12.78 -12.38 -0.93
C GLU A 98 12.18 -11.67 0.29
N ARG A 99 11.08 -10.90 0.13
CA ARG A 99 10.38 -10.24 1.25
C ARG A 99 9.66 -11.20 2.19
N TYR A 100 9.37 -12.41 1.73
CA TYR A 100 8.86 -13.50 2.55
C TYR A 100 9.96 -14.34 3.19
N GLY A 101 11.24 -14.07 2.89
CA GLY A 101 12.39 -14.82 3.42
C GLY A 101 12.61 -16.16 2.74
N LEU A 102 12.14 -16.31 1.50
CA LEU A 102 12.35 -17.49 0.67
C LEU A 102 13.45 -17.21 -0.36
N ASN A 103 14.19 -18.25 -0.76
CA ASN A 103 15.14 -18.13 -1.85
C ASN A 103 14.37 -18.19 -3.18
N PRO A 104 14.50 -17.18 -4.05
CA PRO A 104 13.78 -17.15 -5.33
C PRO A 104 14.31 -18.16 -6.36
N ASP A 105 15.51 -18.71 -6.17
CA ASP A 105 16.09 -19.72 -7.05
C ASP A 105 15.52 -21.13 -6.79
N ASP A 106 14.74 -21.31 -5.71
CA ASP A 106 14.06 -22.56 -5.39
C ASP A 106 12.73 -22.76 -6.18
N PHE A 107 12.35 -21.82 -7.07
CA PHE A 107 11.03 -21.76 -7.75
C PHE A 107 11.08 -21.44 -9.25
#